data_AF-A0A7C9BL47-F1
#
_entry.id   AF-A0A7C9BL47-F1
#
_cell.length_a   1.000
_cell.length_b   1.000
_cell.length_c   1.000
_cell.angle_alpha   90.00
_cell.angle_beta   90.00
_cell.angle_gamma   90.00
#
_symmetry.space_group_name_H-M   'P 1'
#
loop_
_entity.id
_entity.type
_entity.pdbx_description
1 polymer ?
#
loop_
_entity_poly.entity_id
_entity_poly.type
_entity_poly.pdbx_seq_one_letter_code
_entity_poly.pdbx_strand_id
1 'polypeptide(L)'
;MELKAGMRAGLPLANPAQAGTILKGLVYQCFGNWEGVNQTLDFVVLPGIYTSDNPGNFVLNWRSGTELSDALLQTLDVAYPNTPISINVGTNLVQNHDEIGIYDTLDQLAQVIGDISEGVFDNRVTIGVQAGKIVVFDTNYKPAPIQLAFTDFVGQPTWINVNTIQLKLVTRADLQMGSIVRMPEGLQNLPGFVTTTQTAYPSSIKYQTTFQNNFIVQELRQIGNFRAADAKQWVTVVNCMMVP
;
A
#
# COMPACT_ATOMS: atom_id res chain seq x y z
N MET A 1 -4.23 3.64 -18.05
CA MET A 1 -2.91 2.99 -17.93
C MET A 1 -2.95 1.99 -16.80
N GLU A 2 -2.33 0.81 -16.97
CA GLU A 2 -2.17 -0.20 -15.92
C GLU A 2 -0.73 -0.72 -15.96
N LEU A 3 -0.08 -0.79 -14.80
CA LEU A 3 1.26 -1.35 -14.62
C LEU A 3 1.20 -2.52 -13.64
N LYS A 4 1.85 -3.63 -14.01
CA LYS A 4 1.90 -4.87 -13.23
C LYS A 4 3.33 -5.22 -12.86
N ALA A 5 3.47 -5.88 -11.72
CA ALA A 5 4.73 -6.30 -11.13
C ALA A 5 4.59 -7.69 -10.47
N GLY A 6 5.72 -8.30 -10.13
CA GLY A 6 5.79 -9.62 -9.50
C GLY A 6 6.35 -10.69 -10.44
N MET A 7 7.22 -11.55 -9.90
CA MET A 7 7.73 -12.69 -10.65
C MET A 7 6.63 -13.73 -10.87
N ARG A 8 6.39 -14.08 -12.14
CA ARG A 8 5.41 -15.11 -12.56
C ARG A 8 6.11 -16.43 -12.90
N ALA A 9 5.32 -17.48 -13.07
CA ALA A 9 5.79 -18.81 -13.46
C ALA A 9 6.80 -18.73 -14.62
N GLY A 10 7.93 -19.42 -14.46
CA GLY A 10 9.07 -19.36 -15.38
C GLY A 10 10.21 -18.45 -14.94
N LEU A 11 10.01 -17.61 -13.90
CA LEU A 11 11.07 -16.82 -13.27
C LEU A 11 11.58 -17.46 -11.96
N PRO A 12 12.85 -17.28 -11.57
CA PRO A 12 13.46 -18.00 -10.46
C PRO A 12 12.80 -17.82 -9.09
N LEU A 13 12.21 -16.65 -8.83
CA LEU A 13 11.55 -16.31 -7.55
C LEU A 13 10.04 -16.09 -7.75
N ALA A 14 9.44 -16.87 -8.65
CA ALA A 14 8.02 -16.77 -8.95
C ALA A 14 7.15 -17.00 -7.71
N ASN A 15 6.31 -16.02 -7.38
CA ASN A 15 5.31 -16.13 -6.33
C ASN A 15 4.01 -15.47 -6.82
N PRO A 16 2.98 -16.26 -7.19
CA PRO A 16 1.70 -15.71 -7.67
C PRO A 16 1.04 -14.74 -6.69
N ALA A 17 1.22 -14.91 -5.37
CA ALA A 17 0.66 -14.03 -4.36
C ALA A 17 1.32 -12.64 -4.36
N GLN A 18 2.54 -12.53 -4.88
CA GLN A 18 3.30 -11.27 -4.99
C GLN A 18 3.13 -10.61 -6.37
N ALA A 19 2.33 -11.20 -7.28
CA ALA A 19 2.18 -10.71 -8.65
C ALA A 19 0.80 -10.07 -8.89
N GLY A 20 0.80 -8.85 -9.43
CA GLY A 20 -0.42 -8.07 -9.55
C GLY A 20 -0.22 -6.66 -10.09
N THR A 21 -1.27 -5.86 -9.99
CA THR A 21 -1.28 -4.45 -10.40
C THR A 21 -0.62 -3.60 -9.32
N ILE A 22 0.29 -2.72 -9.72
CA ILE A 22 0.97 -1.76 -8.81
C ILE A 22 0.54 -0.31 -9.07
N LEU A 23 0.02 -0.03 -10.27
CA LEU A 23 -0.48 1.28 -10.64
C LEU A 23 -1.59 1.10 -11.67
N LYS A 24 -2.70 1.81 -11.48
CA LYS A 24 -3.80 1.89 -12.44
C LYS A 24 -4.41 3.28 -12.32
N GLY A 25 -4.63 3.93 -13.46
CA GLY A 25 -5.15 5.29 -13.49
C GLY A 25 -5.08 5.93 -14.88
N LEU A 26 -5.39 7.22 -14.93
CA LEU A 26 -5.33 8.05 -16.13
C LEU A 26 -4.04 8.87 -16.11
N VAL A 27 -3.38 8.99 -17.26
CA VAL A 27 -2.24 9.90 -17.41
C VAL A 27 -2.79 11.31 -17.44
N TYR A 28 -2.47 12.09 -16.42
CA TYR A 28 -2.87 13.49 -16.30
C TYR A 28 -1.91 14.40 -17.03
N GLN A 29 -0.61 14.16 -16.85
CA GLN A 29 0.45 14.90 -17.50
C GLN A 29 1.58 13.95 -17.90
N CYS A 30 2.22 14.24 -19.02
CA CYS A 30 3.50 13.65 -19.37
C CYS A 30 4.49 14.75 -19.76
N PHE A 31 5.76 14.56 -19.42
CA PHE A 31 6.81 15.47 -19.82
C PHE A 31 8.10 14.69 -20.08
N GLY A 32 8.78 15.06 -21.15
CA GLY A 32 10.07 14.49 -21.51
C GLY A 32 11.20 15.37 -21.04
N ASN A 33 12.32 14.74 -20.65
CA ASN A 33 13.58 15.45 -20.43
C ASN A 33 14.67 14.87 -21.34
N TRP A 34 15.61 15.72 -21.73
CA TRP A 34 16.74 15.38 -22.59
C TRP A 34 18.03 15.93 -22.02
N GLU A 35 18.86 15.04 -21.49
CA GLU A 35 20.18 15.37 -20.95
C GLU A 35 21.25 14.60 -21.73
N GLY A 36 21.88 15.29 -22.68
CA GLY A 36 22.82 14.68 -23.62
C GLY A 36 22.13 13.65 -24.52
N VAL A 37 22.50 12.37 -24.38
CA VAL A 37 21.87 11.25 -25.11
C VAL A 37 20.77 10.55 -24.32
N ASN A 38 20.60 10.90 -23.04
CA ASN A 38 19.59 10.30 -22.19
C ASN A 38 18.26 11.01 -22.40
N GLN A 39 17.23 10.23 -22.71
CA GLN A 39 15.86 10.70 -22.90
C GLN A 39 15.00 10.05 -21.81
N THR A 40 14.30 10.85 -21.02
CA THR A 40 13.31 10.34 -20.04
C THR A 40 11.92 10.82 -20.41
N LEU A 41 10.92 10.05 -20.00
CA LEU A 41 9.53 10.43 -20.09
C LEU A 41 8.88 10.12 -18.75
N ASP A 42 8.39 11.17 -18.11
CA ASP A 42 7.76 11.11 -16.80
C ASP A 42 6.25 11.23 -16.96
N PHE A 43 5.51 10.44 -16.19
CA PHE A 43 4.05 10.41 -16.20
C PHE A 43 3.51 10.73 -14.81
N VAL A 44 2.62 11.71 -14.74
CA VAL A 44 1.77 11.95 -13.56
C VAL A 44 0.47 11.20 -13.79
N VAL A 45 0.19 10.21 -12.93
CA VAL A 45 -0.97 9.34 -13.05
C VAL A 45 -1.95 9.66 -11.93
N LEU A 46 -3.19 10.00 -12.30
CA LEU A 46 -4.29 10.13 -11.36
C LEU A 46 -4.98 8.77 -11.19
N PRO A 47 -5.15 8.28 -9.95
CA PRO A 47 -5.75 6.97 -9.71
C PRO A 47 -7.28 6.97 -9.85
N GLY A 48 -7.93 8.12 -9.65
CA GLY A 48 -9.37 8.31 -9.82
C GLY A 48 -9.76 8.57 -11.29
N ILE A 49 -10.98 8.16 -11.66
CA ILE A 49 -11.57 8.41 -12.99
C ILE A 49 -12.55 9.60 -12.99
N TYR A 50 -13.05 9.97 -11.82
CA TYR A 50 -13.96 11.09 -11.63
C TYR A 50 -13.22 12.30 -11.11
N THR A 51 -13.50 13.44 -11.71
CA THR A 51 -12.88 14.74 -11.42
C THR A 51 -13.98 15.80 -11.37
N SER A 52 -13.67 17.03 -10.96
CA SER A 52 -14.64 18.14 -11.05
C SER A 52 -15.17 18.36 -12.46
N ASP A 53 -14.36 18.09 -13.49
CA ASP A 53 -14.74 18.28 -14.90
C ASP A 53 -15.45 17.04 -15.49
N ASN A 54 -15.40 15.90 -14.79
CA ASN A 54 -16.07 14.65 -15.14
C ASN A 54 -16.59 13.99 -13.86
N PRO A 55 -17.71 14.48 -13.28
CA PRO A 55 -18.18 14.05 -11.97
C PRO A 55 -18.75 12.62 -12.00
N GLY A 56 -18.56 11.91 -10.90
CA GLY A 56 -19.07 10.55 -10.67
C GLY A 56 -20.44 10.49 -10.01
N ASN A 57 -20.93 11.61 -9.46
CA ASN A 57 -22.23 11.75 -8.81
C ASN A 57 -22.48 10.65 -7.74
N PHE A 58 -21.61 10.60 -6.75
CA PHE A 58 -21.68 9.69 -5.62
C PHE A 58 -22.91 10.00 -4.76
N VAL A 59 -23.93 9.13 -4.83
CA VAL A 59 -25.14 9.25 -4.01
C VAL A 59 -24.94 8.45 -2.72
N LEU A 60 -24.74 9.16 -1.62
CA LEU A 60 -24.74 8.59 -0.27
C LEU A 60 -26.17 8.52 0.25
N ASN A 61 -26.57 7.32 0.68
CA ASN A 61 -27.83 7.08 1.38
C ASN A 61 -27.55 6.28 2.65
N TRP A 62 -27.01 6.95 3.67
CA TRP A 62 -26.73 6.33 4.95
C TRP A 62 -27.95 6.48 5.85
N ARG A 63 -28.74 5.40 5.98
CA ARG A 63 -29.97 5.44 6.76
C ARG A 63 -29.69 5.26 8.25
N SER A 64 -30.56 5.84 9.07
CA SER A 64 -30.54 5.62 10.51
C SER A 64 -30.56 4.12 10.83
N GLY A 65 -29.63 3.69 11.67
CA GLY A 65 -29.51 2.30 12.11
C GLY A 65 -28.77 1.36 11.16
N THR A 66 -28.28 1.83 10.01
CA THR A 66 -27.43 1.01 9.10
C THR A 66 -25.95 1.28 9.32
N GLU A 67 -25.11 0.27 9.09
CA GLU A 67 -23.67 0.43 9.13
C GLU A 67 -23.17 1.33 8.00
N LEU A 68 -22.15 2.15 8.28
CA LEU A 68 -21.48 2.95 7.26
C LEU A 68 -20.87 2.09 6.15
N SER A 69 -20.39 0.90 6.48
CA SER A 69 -19.84 -0.09 5.53
C SER A 69 -20.83 -0.41 4.41
N ASP A 70 -22.08 -0.68 4.75
CA ASP A 70 -23.16 -0.99 3.81
C ASP A 70 -23.54 0.22 2.96
N ALA A 71 -23.65 1.39 3.58
CA ALA A 71 -23.96 2.63 2.88
C ALA A 71 -22.87 2.97 1.84
N LEU A 72 -21.59 2.87 2.23
CA LEU A 72 -20.47 3.10 1.33
C LEU A 72 -20.39 2.05 0.23
N LEU A 73 -20.65 0.78 0.54
CA LEU A 73 -20.66 -0.27 -0.48
C LEU A 73 -21.69 0.04 -1.56
N GLN A 74 -22.91 0.41 -1.19
CA GLN A 74 -23.96 0.77 -2.14
C GLN A 74 -23.59 2.00 -2.98
N THR A 75 -23.06 3.05 -2.35
CA THR A 75 -22.63 4.27 -3.06
C THR A 75 -21.49 3.99 -4.04
N LEU A 76 -20.47 3.25 -3.60
CA LEU A 76 -19.27 2.99 -4.38
C LEU A 76 -19.51 1.95 -5.48
N ASP A 77 -20.35 0.94 -5.27
CA ASP A 77 -20.66 -0.07 -6.29
C ASP A 77 -21.44 0.54 -7.47
N VAL A 78 -22.32 1.51 -7.19
CA VAL A 78 -23.02 2.27 -8.24
C VAL A 78 -22.07 3.19 -9.00
N ALA A 79 -21.21 3.92 -8.30
CA ALA A 79 -20.25 4.83 -8.93
C ALA A 79 -19.10 4.09 -9.64
N TYR A 80 -18.71 2.90 -9.16
CA TYR A 80 -17.57 2.14 -9.65
C TYR A 80 -17.88 0.64 -9.86
N PRO A 81 -18.83 0.28 -10.74
CA PRO A 81 -19.38 -1.09 -10.86
C PRO A 81 -18.36 -2.17 -11.27
N ASN A 82 -17.21 -1.78 -11.80
CA ASN A 82 -16.15 -2.69 -12.26
C ASN A 82 -14.83 -2.51 -11.50
N THR A 83 -14.85 -1.80 -10.37
CA THR A 83 -13.66 -1.56 -9.56
C THR A 83 -13.76 -2.39 -8.29
N PRO A 84 -12.76 -3.21 -7.95
CA PRO A 84 -12.74 -3.90 -6.67
C PRO A 84 -12.82 -2.89 -5.52
N ILE A 85 -13.60 -3.22 -4.49
CA ILE A 85 -13.78 -2.39 -3.29
C ILE A 85 -13.33 -3.19 -2.06
N SER A 86 -12.54 -2.57 -1.18
CA SER A 86 -12.21 -3.06 0.17
C SER A 86 -12.78 -2.09 1.17
N ILE A 87 -13.64 -2.55 2.07
CA ILE A 87 -14.10 -1.75 3.20
C ILE A 87 -13.70 -2.47 4.47
N ASN A 88 -12.86 -1.82 5.26
CA ASN A 88 -12.38 -2.32 6.56
C ASN A 88 -12.65 -1.25 7.62
N VAL A 89 -13.92 -1.05 7.96
CA VAL A 89 -14.36 -0.12 9.01
C VAL A 89 -15.10 -0.87 10.09
N GLY A 90 -15.14 -0.32 11.30
CA GLY A 90 -15.90 -0.88 12.42
C GLY A 90 -17.41 -0.95 12.13
N THR A 91 -18.06 -2.02 12.62
CA THR A 91 -19.51 -2.21 12.54
C THR A 91 -20.30 -1.29 13.47
N ASN A 92 -19.61 -0.57 14.36
CA ASN A 92 -20.18 0.39 15.29
C ASN A 92 -20.40 1.79 14.70
N LEU A 93 -19.95 2.03 13.45
CA LEU A 93 -20.21 3.27 12.73
C LEU A 93 -21.64 3.25 12.19
N VAL A 94 -22.59 3.54 13.08
CA VAL A 94 -24.04 3.52 12.84
C VAL A 94 -24.64 4.83 13.34
N GLN A 95 -25.34 5.56 12.48
CA GLN A 95 -26.01 6.81 12.86
C GLN A 95 -27.44 6.58 13.37
N ASN A 96 -27.94 7.56 14.12
CA ASN A 96 -29.32 7.61 14.64
C ASN A 96 -30.25 8.52 13.82
N HIS A 97 -29.78 8.99 12.68
CA HIS A 97 -30.51 9.81 11.72
C HIS A 97 -30.08 9.42 10.30
N ASP A 98 -30.87 9.85 9.31
CA ASP A 98 -30.51 9.65 7.91
C ASP A 98 -29.51 10.74 7.48
N GLU A 99 -28.46 10.31 6.79
CA GLU A 99 -27.44 11.17 6.18
C GLU A 99 -27.41 10.89 4.67
N ILE A 100 -27.94 11.85 3.91
CA ILE A 100 -28.12 11.74 2.47
C ILE A 100 -27.34 12.86 1.80
N GLY A 101 -26.48 12.49 0.85
CA GLY A 101 -25.63 13.45 0.15
C GLY A 101 -25.37 13.05 -1.29
N ILE A 102 -25.07 14.04 -2.13
CA ILE A 102 -24.60 13.83 -3.50
C ILE A 102 -23.27 14.56 -3.63
N TYR A 103 -22.25 13.84 -4.07
CA TYR A 103 -20.89 14.38 -4.22
C TYR A 103 -20.38 14.16 -5.64
N ASP A 104 -19.65 15.12 -6.18
CA ASP A 104 -19.15 15.06 -7.55
C ASP A 104 -17.96 14.11 -7.68
N THR A 105 -17.12 14.05 -6.64
CA THR A 105 -15.85 13.31 -6.66
C THR A 105 -15.68 12.42 -5.44
N LEU A 106 -14.82 11.41 -5.59
CA LEU A 106 -14.46 10.53 -4.48
C LEU A 106 -13.81 11.31 -3.33
N ASP A 107 -13.04 12.36 -3.65
CA ASP A 107 -12.37 13.20 -2.66
C ASP A 107 -13.37 13.99 -1.80
N GLN A 108 -14.44 14.52 -2.41
CA GLN A 108 -15.52 15.19 -1.68
C GLN A 108 -16.26 14.21 -0.76
N LEU A 109 -16.64 13.02 -1.28
CA LEU A 109 -17.24 11.97 -0.45
C LEU A 109 -16.31 11.57 0.70
N ALA A 110 -15.02 11.36 0.41
CA ALA A 110 -14.01 10.97 1.39
C ALA A 110 -13.84 12.02 2.50
N GLN A 111 -13.85 13.30 2.13
CA GLN A 111 -13.75 14.40 3.09
C GLN A 111 -14.97 14.40 4.02
N VAL A 112 -16.19 14.38 3.47
CA VAL A 112 -17.41 14.43 4.29
C VAL A 112 -17.53 13.20 5.19
N ILE A 113 -17.28 12.01 4.66
CA ILE A 113 -17.28 10.78 5.47
C ILE A 113 -16.21 10.83 6.56
N GLY A 114 -15.00 11.32 6.24
CA GLY A 114 -13.94 11.52 7.21
C GLY A 114 -14.33 12.48 8.33
N ASP A 115 -15.02 13.56 8.00
CA ASP A 115 -15.42 14.59 8.97
C ASP A 115 -16.60 14.14 9.85
N ILE A 116 -17.58 13.45 9.28
CA ILE A 116 -18.69 12.84 10.04
C ILE A 116 -18.16 11.74 10.97
N SER A 117 -17.32 10.85 10.45
CA SER A 117 -16.80 9.70 11.21
C SER A 117 -15.92 10.16 12.38
N GLU A 118 -15.09 11.17 12.16
CA GLU A 118 -14.30 11.79 13.23
C GLU A 118 -15.20 12.52 14.24
N GLY A 119 -16.13 13.37 13.78
CA GLY A 119 -16.93 14.21 14.67
C GLY A 119 -17.95 13.45 15.53
N VAL A 120 -18.49 12.34 15.02
CA VAL A 120 -19.54 11.56 15.70
C VAL A 120 -18.98 10.36 16.46
N PHE A 121 -17.93 9.73 15.94
CA PHE A 121 -17.43 8.45 16.45
C PHE A 121 -15.99 8.49 16.96
N ASP A 122 -15.29 9.63 16.86
CA ASP A 122 -13.86 9.75 17.21
C ASP A 122 -13.01 8.69 16.48
N ASN A 123 -13.39 8.38 15.24
CA ASN A 123 -12.76 7.36 14.41
C ASN A 123 -12.85 7.73 12.93
N ARG A 124 -11.94 8.60 12.47
CA ARG A 124 -11.87 9.00 11.06
C ARG A 124 -11.77 7.80 10.13
N VAL A 125 -12.68 7.77 9.17
CA VAL A 125 -12.66 6.88 8.00
C VAL A 125 -11.90 7.56 6.87
N THR A 126 -10.97 6.82 6.28
CA THR A 126 -10.19 7.22 5.10
C THR A 126 -10.65 6.42 3.89
N ILE A 127 -10.86 7.12 2.78
CA ILE A 127 -11.22 6.54 1.48
C ILE A 127 -10.14 6.92 0.47
N GLY A 128 -9.71 5.98 -0.36
CA GLY A 128 -8.77 6.26 -1.43
C GLY A 128 -8.74 5.18 -2.50
N VAL A 129 -7.91 5.38 -3.52
CA VAL A 129 -7.67 4.40 -4.58
C VAL A 129 -6.23 3.93 -4.53
N GLN A 130 -6.02 2.62 -4.42
CA GLN A 130 -4.70 1.99 -4.39
C GLN A 130 -4.66 0.83 -5.38
N ALA A 131 -3.65 0.78 -6.25
CA ALA A 131 -3.46 -0.28 -7.23
C ALA A 131 -4.72 -0.61 -8.09
N GLY A 132 -5.59 0.38 -8.33
CA GLY A 132 -6.84 0.18 -9.08
C GLY A 132 -8.00 -0.43 -8.30
N LYS A 133 -7.91 -0.42 -6.96
CA LYS A 133 -8.93 -0.84 -5.99
C LYS A 133 -9.33 0.36 -5.14
N ILE A 134 -10.61 0.48 -4.81
CA ILE A 134 -11.07 1.45 -3.80
C ILE A 134 -10.82 0.82 -2.43
N VAL A 135 -10.13 1.55 -1.56
CA VAL A 135 -9.83 1.14 -0.19
C VAL A 135 -10.48 2.11 0.78
N VAL A 136 -11.23 1.56 1.71
CA VAL A 136 -11.85 2.27 2.82
C VAL A 136 -11.38 1.61 4.11
N PHE A 137 -10.88 2.39 5.04
CA PHE A 137 -10.47 1.90 6.35
C PHE A 137 -10.63 2.99 7.41
N ASP A 138 -10.84 2.57 8.65
CA ASP A 138 -10.90 3.48 9.80
C ASP A 138 -9.57 3.49 10.57
N THR A 139 -9.50 4.26 11.66
CA THR A 139 -8.28 4.41 12.47
C THR A 139 -7.96 3.14 13.28
N ASN A 140 -8.97 2.30 13.53
CA ASN A 140 -8.84 1.06 14.29
C ASN A 140 -8.41 -0.13 13.43
N TYR A 141 -8.54 -0.03 12.11
CA TYR A 141 -8.13 -1.07 11.19
C TYR A 141 -6.63 -1.34 11.25
N LYS A 142 -6.29 -2.58 11.58
CA LYS A 142 -4.90 -3.08 11.57
C LYS A 142 -4.78 -4.16 10.50
N PRO A 143 -4.13 -3.88 9.36
CA PRO A 143 -3.97 -4.90 8.33
C PRO A 143 -3.13 -6.06 8.86
N ALA A 144 -3.48 -7.29 8.45
CA ALA A 144 -2.69 -8.46 8.79
C ALA A 144 -1.25 -8.30 8.25
N PRO A 145 -0.21 -8.56 9.05
CA PRO A 145 1.18 -8.46 8.58
C PRO A 145 1.46 -9.41 7.42
N ILE A 146 2.11 -8.88 6.38
CA ILE A 146 2.63 -9.66 5.26
C ILE A 146 3.96 -10.28 5.71
N GLN A 147 3.98 -11.60 5.85
CA GLN A 147 5.19 -12.33 6.18
C GLN A 147 6.19 -12.27 5.02
N LEU A 148 7.36 -11.68 5.27
CA LEU A 148 8.46 -11.69 4.33
C LEU A 148 9.25 -12.99 4.45
N ALA A 149 9.69 -13.52 3.31
CA ALA A 149 10.65 -14.61 3.25
C ALA A 149 12.07 -14.07 3.04
N PHE A 150 13.09 -14.83 3.43
CA PHE A 150 14.48 -14.43 3.17
C PHE A 150 14.78 -14.27 1.69
N THR A 151 14.18 -15.12 0.85
CA THR A 151 14.30 -15.07 -0.60
C THR A 151 13.66 -13.83 -1.21
N ASP A 152 12.85 -13.08 -0.46
CA ASP A 152 12.28 -11.82 -0.94
C ASP A 152 13.34 -10.70 -0.95
N PHE A 153 14.44 -10.80 -0.19
CA PHE A 153 15.38 -9.71 -0.02
C PHE A 153 16.43 -9.63 -1.12
N VAL A 154 16.64 -8.41 -1.63
CA VAL A 154 17.73 -8.05 -2.55
C VAL A 154 18.74 -7.20 -1.78
N GLY A 155 19.66 -7.89 -1.10
CA GLY A 155 20.61 -7.29 -0.17
C GLY A 155 20.07 -7.18 1.26
N GLN A 156 20.84 -6.54 2.15
CA GLN A 156 20.51 -6.46 3.56
C GLN A 156 19.59 -5.26 3.88
N PRO A 157 18.63 -5.42 4.81
CA PRO A 157 17.89 -4.29 5.39
C PRO A 157 18.84 -3.24 5.98
N THR A 158 18.52 -1.96 5.81
CA THR A 158 19.39 -0.87 6.27
C THR A 158 18.59 0.19 7.02
N TRP A 159 19.05 0.59 8.20
CA TRP A 159 18.50 1.76 8.90
C TRP A 159 19.01 3.03 8.22
N ILE A 160 18.09 3.81 7.66
CA ILE A 160 18.42 5.02 6.90
C ILE A 160 18.10 6.30 7.68
N ASN A 161 17.30 6.20 8.74
CA ASN A 161 17.00 7.29 9.67
C ASN A 161 16.55 6.71 11.03
N VAL A 162 16.36 7.57 12.03
CA VAL A 162 15.76 7.19 13.32
C VAL A 162 14.38 6.56 13.07
N ASN A 163 14.20 5.34 13.56
CA ASN A 163 12.98 4.56 13.39
C ASN A 163 12.55 4.34 11.91
N THR A 164 13.48 4.42 10.95
CA THR A 164 13.20 4.13 9.53
C THR A 164 14.16 3.11 8.96
N ILE A 165 13.62 1.95 8.58
CA ILE A 165 14.34 0.87 7.92
C ILE A 165 13.97 0.82 6.43
N GLN A 166 14.96 0.70 5.56
CA GLN A 166 14.77 0.46 4.14
C GLN A 166 14.93 -1.02 3.83
N LEU A 167 13.94 -1.57 3.14
CA LEU A 167 13.95 -2.93 2.62
C LEU A 167 13.99 -2.87 1.10
N LYS A 168 14.92 -3.62 0.52
CA LYS A 168 14.96 -3.86 -0.92
C LYS A 168 14.50 -5.27 -1.15
N LEU A 169 13.37 -5.41 -1.83
CA LEU A 169 12.72 -6.68 -2.08
C LEU A 169 12.70 -6.95 -3.58
N VAL A 170 12.59 -8.23 -3.95
CA VAL A 170 12.22 -8.63 -5.30
C VAL A 170 10.94 -7.90 -5.69
N THR A 171 10.86 -7.43 -6.94
CA THR A 171 9.67 -6.74 -7.46
C THR A 171 8.40 -7.53 -7.13
N ARG A 172 7.48 -6.89 -6.42
CA ARG A 172 6.21 -7.46 -5.94
C ARG A 172 5.09 -6.41 -5.93
N ALA A 173 3.85 -6.88 -5.96
CA ALA A 173 2.64 -6.07 -6.10
C ALA A 173 1.68 -6.14 -4.90
N ASP A 174 1.96 -7.00 -3.93
CA ASP A 174 1.15 -7.20 -2.72
C ASP A 174 1.46 -6.19 -1.60
N LEU A 175 2.45 -5.32 -1.80
CA LEU A 175 2.77 -4.22 -0.89
C LEU A 175 2.13 -2.92 -1.35
N GLN A 176 1.56 -2.19 -0.40
CA GLN A 176 0.99 -0.87 -0.58
C GLN A 176 1.37 0.05 0.59
N MET A 177 1.09 1.34 0.44
CA MET A 177 1.25 2.31 1.52
C MET A 177 0.40 1.89 2.73
N GLY A 178 0.97 1.91 3.93
CA GLY A 178 0.31 1.45 5.15
C GLY A 178 0.26 -0.08 5.34
N SER A 179 0.77 -0.88 4.39
CA SER A 179 0.97 -2.32 4.63
C SER A 179 1.88 -2.54 5.83
N ILE A 180 1.54 -3.53 6.66
CA ILE A 180 2.44 -4.03 7.70
C ILE A 180 3.21 -5.22 7.13
N VAL A 181 4.53 -5.21 7.26
CA VAL A 181 5.40 -6.33 6.91
C VAL A 181 6.00 -6.93 8.18
N ARG A 182 6.06 -8.26 8.23
CA ARG A 182 6.74 -9.01 9.27
C ARG A 182 8.02 -9.59 8.71
N MET A 183 9.11 -9.36 9.43
CA MET A 183 10.42 -9.84 9.01
C MET A 183 10.51 -11.36 9.04
N PRO A 184 11.41 -11.96 8.25
CA PRO A 184 11.58 -13.41 8.24
C PRO A 184 11.98 -13.96 9.62
N GLU A 185 11.38 -15.08 10.00
CA GLU A 185 11.69 -15.78 11.24
C GLU A 185 12.63 -16.97 11.00
N GLY A 186 13.46 -17.30 12.00
CA GLY A 186 13.99 -18.66 12.12
C GLY A 186 15.34 -19.02 11.49
N LEU A 187 16.15 -18.09 10.98
CA LEU A 187 17.45 -18.45 10.35
C LEU A 187 18.68 -17.84 11.02
N GLN A 188 18.89 -18.21 12.28
CA GLN A 188 20.12 -17.91 13.01
C GLN A 188 21.38 -18.60 12.43
N ASN A 189 21.31 -19.37 11.32
CA ASN A 189 22.41 -20.24 10.87
C ASN A 189 22.53 -20.49 9.34
N LEU A 190 21.96 -19.66 8.45
CA LEU A 190 22.14 -19.84 6.99
C LEU A 190 23.27 -18.99 6.38
N PRO A 191 23.96 -19.48 5.33
CA PRO A 191 24.98 -18.72 4.61
C PRO A 191 24.41 -17.44 3.99
N GLY A 192 25.09 -16.30 4.17
CA GLY A 192 24.71 -15.00 3.60
C GLY A 192 24.17 -13.99 4.62
N PHE A 193 24.01 -14.39 5.88
CA PHE A 193 23.76 -13.48 7.00
C PHE A 193 25.03 -13.25 7.84
N VAL A 194 25.09 -12.14 8.59
CA VAL A 194 26.14 -11.90 9.59
C VAL A 194 25.97 -12.97 10.68
N THR A 195 26.73 -14.06 10.58
CA THR A 195 26.84 -15.04 11.65
C THR A 195 27.59 -14.37 12.80
N THR A 196 26.83 -13.89 13.78
CA THR A 196 27.44 -13.51 15.05
C THR A 196 27.89 -14.82 15.69
N THR A 197 29.20 -14.99 15.90
CA THR A 197 29.75 -16.19 16.56
C THR A 197 29.09 -16.38 17.93
N GLN A 198 29.18 -17.58 18.52
CA GLN A 198 28.60 -17.91 19.83
C GLN A 198 29.12 -16.99 20.98
N THR A 199 30.18 -16.21 20.74
CA THR A 199 30.69 -15.15 21.64
C THR A 199 29.95 -13.82 21.53
N ALA A 200 29.04 -13.65 20.57
CA ALA A 200 28.30 -12.43 20.28
C ALA A 200 26.80 -12.57 20.61
N TYR A 201 26.42 -13.45 21.55
CA TYR A 201 25.04 -13.63 22.05
C TYR A 201 24.28 -12.34 22.43
N PRO A 202 24.91 -11.27 22.96
CA PRO A 202 24.22 -10.00 23.17
C PRO A 202 23.77 -9.33 21.86
N SER A 203 24.37 -9.68 20.72
CA SER A 203 24.07 -9.12 19.39
C SER A 203 23.00 -9.89 18.61
N SER A 204 22.80 -11.19 18.87
CA SER A 204 21.69 -11.96 18.28
C SER A 204 20.33 -11.59 18.89
N ILE A 205 20.28 -11.28 20.20
CA ILE A 205 19.09 -10.70 20.86
C ILE A 205 18.81 -9.29 20.32
N LYS A 206 19.85 -8.48 20.11
CA LYS A 206 19.71 -7.18 19.43
C LYS A 206 19.16 -7.34 18.03
N TYR A 207 19.61 -8.35 17.27
CA TYR A 207 19.06 -8.64 15.94
C TYR A 207 17.55 -8.93 15.98
N GLN A 208 17.05 -9.66 16.98
CA GLN A 208 15.60 -9.86 17.15
C GLN A 208 14.88 -8.53 17.41
N THR A 209 15.37 -7.72 18.34
CA THR A 209 14.75 -6.42 18.66
C THR A 209 14.88 -5.38 17.54
N THR A 210 15.89 -5.51 16.68
CA THR A 210 16.20 -4.56 15.61
C THR A 210 15.59 -4.98 14.27
N PHE A 211 15.35 -6.26 14.02
CA PHE A 211 14.93 -6.74 12.69
C PHE A 211 13.86 -7.84 12.70
N GLN A 212 13.22 -8.19 13.83
CA GLN A 212 12.16 -9.22 13.85
C GLN A 212 10.76 -8.69 14.20
N ASN A 213 10.61 -7.37 14.32
CA ASN A 213 9.30 -6.75 14.58
C ASN A 213 8.47 -6.57 13.31
N ASN A 214 7.24 -6.09 13.52
CA ASN A 214 6.39 -5.59 12.45
C ASN A 214 6.83 -4.18 12.05
N PHE A 215 6.77 -3.89 10.76
CA PHE A 215 7.10 -2.59 10.21
C PHE A 215 5.99 -2.12 9.27
N ILE A 216 5.56 -0.87 9.38
CA ILE A 216 4.55 -0.28 8.49
C ILE A 216 5.24 0.48 7.36
N VAL A 217 4.79 0.25 6.13
CA VAL A 217 5.30 0.89 4.92
C VAL A 217 4.85 2.35 4.88
N GLN A 218 5.84 3.26 4.85
CA GLN A 218 5.65 4.70 4.76
C GLN A 218 6.01 5.27 3.39
N GLU A 219 6.87 4.59 2.65
CA GLU A 219 7.17 4.96 1.27
C GLU A 219 7.37 3.68 0.46
N LEU A 220 6.91 3.70 -0.80
CA LEU A 220 7.05 2.58 -1.72
C LEU A 220 7.54 3.08 -3.07
N ARG A 221 8.60 2.44 -3.58
CA ARG A 221 9.16 2.69 -4.90
C ARG A 221 9.33 1.38 -5.66
N GLN A 222 8.81 1.35 -6.88
CA GLN A 222 9.03 0.27 -7.83
C GLN A 222 10.11 0.68 -8.81
N ILE A 223 11.14 -0.15 -8.97
CA ILE A 223 12.26 0.11 -9.87
C ILE A 223 12.31 -1.01 -10.91
N GLY A 224 12.33 -0.61 -12.19
CA GLY A 224 12.57 -1.48 -13.33
C GLY A 224 13.66 -0.88 -14.22
N ASN A 225 14.81 -1.55 -14.33
CA ASN A 225 15.94 -1.12 -15.14
C ASN A 225 16.47 -2.31 -15.95
N PHE A 226 16.19 -2.33 -17.24
CA PHE A 226 16.56 -3.45 -18.12
C PHE A 226 18.08 -3.61 -18.35
N ARG A 227 18.91 -2.59 -18.08
CA ARG A 227 20.32 -2.57 -18.53
C ARG A 227 21.38 -2.37 -17.43
N ALA A 228 20.99 -2.32 -16.16
CA ALA A 228 21.98 -2.23 -15.07
C ALA A 228 22.71 -3.57 -14.86
N ALA A 229 24.00 -3.57 -14.56
CA ALA A 229 24.78 -4.81 -14.37
C ALA A 229 24.76 -5.37 -12.93
N ASP A 230 24.05 -4.71 -12.00
CA ASP A 230 24.20 -4.88 -10.56
C ASP A 230 23.14 -5.78 -9.89
N ALA A 231 22.34 -6.50 -10.70
CA ALA A 231 21.24 -7.37 -10.27
C ALA A 231 20.17 -6.69 -9.37
N LYS A 232 20.13 -5.35 -9.32
CA LYS A 232 19.11 -4.54 -8.59
C LYS A 232 18.10 -3.90 -9.55
N GLN A 233 18.00 -4.49 -10.73
CA GLN A 233 17.24 -4.00 -11.87
C GLN A 233 15.74 -4.00 -11.62
N TRP A 234 15.24 -4.98 -10.87
CA TRP A 234 13.82 -5.21 -10.63
C TRP A 234 13.61 -5.40 -9.14
N VAL A 235 13.34 -4.28 -8.46
CA VAL A 235 13.15 -4.28 -7.00
C VAL A 235 11.97 -3.42 -6.59
N THR A 236 11.32 -3.84 -5.51
CA THR A 236 10.42 -3.01 -4.71
C THR A 236 11.20 -2.51 -3.51
N VAL A 237 11.40 -1.19 -3.42
CA VAL A 237 12.05 -0.55 -2.28
C VAL A 237 10.98 0.04 -1.39
N VAL A 238 10.98 -0.34 -0.12
CA VAL A 238 10.07 0.21 0.87
C VAL A 238 10.86 0.82 2.02
N ASN A 239 10.45 2.01 2.44
CA ASN A 239 10.87 2.59 3.70
C ASN A 239 9.75 2.34 4.71
N CYS A 240 10.12 1.76 5.84
CA CYS A 240 9.17 1.35 6.86
C CYS A 240 9.57 1.92 8.22
N MET A 241 8.58 2.12 9.09
CA MET A 241 8.81 2.43 10.50
C MET A 241 8.40 1.27 11.39
N MET A 242 9.08 1.10 12.53
CA MET A 242 8.74 0.04 13.47
C MET A 242 7.35 0.29 14.06
N VAL A 243 6.52 -0.75 14.05
CA VAL A 243 5.25 -0.78 14.78
C VAL A 243 5.48 -1.61 16.04
N PRO A 244 5.37 -1.02 17.25
CA PRO A 244 5.49 -1.76 18.49
C PRO A 244 4.35 -2.77 18.69
#